data_AF-F8DF83-F1
#
_entry.id   AF-F8DF83-F1
#
_cell.length_a   1.000
_cell.length_b   1.000
_cell.length_c   1.000
_cell.angle_alpha   90.00
_cell.angle_beta   90.00
_cell.angle_gamma   90.00
#
_symmetry.space_group_name_H-M   'P 1'
#
loop_
_entity.id
_entity.type
_entity.pdbx_description
1 polymer ?
#
loop_
_entity_poly.entity_id
_entity_poly.type
_entity_poly.pdbx_seq_one_letter_code
_entity_poly.pdbx_strand_id
1 'polypeptide(L)'
;MKKLLTAGVALLSVATLAACSGKTASESSSKDAKASSSKVEKSSTSESKSSSSSKSSKSATSSTNIPEIVLLTDEEIDSAKTIGDMKNLYSKLVESYKKYAKDIGQQIPEAQRDAYTQQVDPAIKALDESKTQFDTMLSSVGPDSTTVPEQGRTTFLQQVKTSRDAMKQALESAYKMVAPYTSAQ
;
A
#
# COMPACT_ATOMS: atom_id res chain seq x y z
N MET A 1 6.43 39.75 -18.87
CA MET A 1 5.97 39.17 -17.60
C MET A 1 5.76 37.67 -17.77
N LYS A 2 6.68 36.84 -17.27
CA LYS A 2 6.57 35.38 -17.23
C LYS A 2 7.21 34.94 -15.91
N LYS A 3 6.40 34.71 -14.87
CA LYS A 3 6.88 34.16 -13.60
C LYS A 3 6.67 32.65 -13.65
N LEU A 4 7.77 31.93 -13.56
CA LEU A 4 7.85 30.47 -13.54
C LEU A 4 7.25 29.95 -12.23
N LEU A 5 6.14 29.21 -12.31
CA LEU A 5 5.64 28.39 -11.21
C LEU A 5 6.45 27.08 -11.17
N THR A 6 7.69 27.18 -10.71
CA THR A 6 8.53 26.02 -10.37
C THR A 6 8.60 25.90 -8.85
N ALA A 7 7.52 25.43 -8.23
CA ALA A 7 7.51 25.02 -6.84
C ALA A 7 6.54 23.83 -6.71
N GLY A 8 7.06 22.62 -6.88
CA GLY A 8 6.32 21.38 -6.74
C GLY A 8 7.27 20.19 -6.73
N VAL A 9 6.98 19.22 -5.86
CA VAL A 9 7.79 18.04 -5.51
C VAL A 9 8.80 18.28 -4.38
N ALA A 10 8.26 18.51 -3.18
CA ALA A 10 8.96 18.20 -1.94
C ALA A 10 8.15 17.14 -1.17
N LEU A 11 8.53 15.89 -1.40
CA LEU A 11 8.61 14.80 -0.43
C LEU A 11 7.35 14.43 0.37
N LEU A 12 6.53 13.55 -0.22
CA LEU A 12 5.84 12.51 0.56
C LEU A 12 6.88 11.44 0.95
N SER A 13 7.67 11.76 1.98
CA SER A 13 8.57 10.80 2.62
C SER A 13 7.73 9.73 3.32
N VAL A 14 7.72 8.53 2.74
CA VAL A 14 7.14 7.33 3.34
C VAL A 14 8.05 6.94 4.50
N ALA A 15 7.67 7.29 5.73
CA ALA A 15 8.36 6.84 6.93
C ALA A 15 8.17 5.32 7.06
N THR A 16 9.24 4.59 6.76
CA THR A 16 9.38 3.17 7.05
C THR A 16 9.17 2.93 8.55
N LEU A 17 8.06 2.30 8.90
CA LEU A 17 7.89 1.60 10.17
C LEU A 17 8.85 0.40 10.17
N ALA A 18 10.11 0.65 10.51
CA ALA A 18 10.99 -0.41 10.98
C ALA A 18 10.47 -0.84 12.34
N ALA A 19 9.62 -1.85 12.32
CA ALA A 19 9.18 -2.55 13.50
C ALA A 19 10.41 -3.02 14.29
N CYS A 20 10.39 -2.62 15.55
CA CYS A 20 11.06 -3.22 16.69
C CYS A 20 11.29 -4.72 16.48
N SER A 21 12.54 -5.11 16.25
CA SER A 21 12.96 -6.50 16.47
C SER A 21 14.02 -6.50 17.56
N GLY A 22 13.57 -6.87 18.76
CA GLY A 22 14.29 -7.65 19.74
C GLY A 22 15.77 -7.34 19.94
N LYS A 23 16.03 -6.50 20.93
CA LYS A 23 17.24 -6.56 21.76
C LYS A 23 17.33 -7.93 22.43
N THR A 24 18.34 -8.74 22.10
CA THR A 24 19.06 -9.64 23.02
C THR A 24 20.30 -10.28 22.38
N ALA A 25 21.46 -9.91 22.93
CA ALA A 25 22.73 -10.65 23.15
C ALA A 25 23.21 -11.71 22.13
N SER A 26 24.40 -11.51 21.56
CA SER A 26 25.67 -11.97 22.15
C SER A 26 26.85 -11.85 21.18
N GLU A 27 27.99 -11.47 21.74
CA GLU A 27 29.32 -11.50 21.16
C GLU A 27 29.65 -12.83 20.46
N SER A 28 30.36 -12.80 19.32
CA SER A 28 31.81 -13.03 19.37
C SER A 28 32.50 -12.62 18.07
N SER A 29 33.70 -12.11 18.26
CA SER A 29 34.73 -11.68 17.31
C SER A 29 35.16 -12.74 16.28
N SER A 30 35.50 -12.30 15.07
CA SER A 30 36.87 -12.41 14.49
C SER A 30 36.89 -12.57 12.95
N LYS A 31 37.48 -11.55 12.31
CA LYS A 31 38.68 -11.69 11.46
C LYS A 31 38.54 -12.09 9.96
N ASP A 32 38.77 -11.08 9.13
CA ASP A 32 39.59 -11.02 7.90
C ASP A 32 39.19 -11.69 6.56
N ALA A 33 39.70 -11.02 5.51
CA ALA A 33 39.90 -11.39 4.10
C ALA A 33 38.66 -11.28 3.18
N LYS A 34 38.57 -10.36 2.20
CA LYS A 34 39.49 -9.90 1.14
C LYS A 34 40.08 -11.04 0.30
N ALA A 35 39.47 -11.32 -0.86
CA ALA A 35 40.13 -11.35 -2.17
C ALA A 35 39.23 -11.91 -3.29
N SER A 36 39.37 -11.30 -4.46
CA SER A 36 38.86 -11.69 -5.77
C SER A 36 39.25 -13.11 -6.20
N SER A 37 38.44 -13.74 -7.06
CA SER A 37 38.73 -13.92 -8.50
C SER A 37 37.95 -15.09 -9.12
N SER A 38 37.60 -14.87 -10.39
CA SER A 38 37.20 -15.81 -11.46
C SER A 38 37.61 -17.27 -11.30
N LYS A 39 36.79 -18.22 -11.80
CA LYS A 39 37.09 -19.02 -13.01
C LYS A 39 35.95 -20.00 -13.36
N VAL A 40 35.88 -20.24 -14.67
CA VAL A 40 34.95 -20.95 -15.56
C VAL A 40 34.88 -22.49 -15.47
N GLU A 41 33.89 -23.00 -16.21
CA GLU A 41 33.66 -24.36 -16.77
C GLU A 41 32.93 -25.35 -15.85
N LYS A 42 31.99 -26.20 -16.31
CA LYS A 42 31.84 -26.86 -17.61
C LYS A 42 30.42 -27.41 -17.81
N SER A 43 30.09 -27.64 -19.08
CA SER A 43 28.92 -28.31 -19.66
C SER A 43 28.43 -29.58 -18.94
N SER A 44 27.14 -29.94 -19.13
CA SER A 44 26.74 -31.01 -20.07
C SER A 44 25.23 -31.24 -20.08
N THR A 45 24.67 -31.21 -21.29
CA THR A 45 23.43 -31.85 -21.72
C THR A 45 23.32 -33.28 -21.22
N SER A 46 22.14 -33.68 -20.73
CA SER A 46 21.66 -35.06 -20.80
C SER A 46 20.15 -35.07 -20.70
N GLU A 47 19.52 -35.46 -21.80
CA GLU A 47 18.12 -35.85 -21.87
C GLU A 47 17.89 -37.09 -20.98
N SER A 48 16.81 -37.09 -20.21
CA SER A 48 16.25 -38.31 -19.65
C SER A 48 14.75 -38.10 -19.49
N LYS A 49 14.00 -38.65 -20.44
CA LYS A 49 12.57 -38.87 -20.30
C LYS A 49 12.35 -39.89 -19.18
N SER A 50 11.67 -39.45 -18.12
CA SER A 50 11.05 -40.33 -17.15
C SER A 50 9.63 -39.84 -16.92
N SER A 51 8.68 -40.56 -17.51
CA SER A 51 7.26 -40.52 -17.19
C SER A 51 7.07 -40.76 -15.69
N SER A 52 6.63 -39.74 -14.99
CA SER A 52 6.13 -39.85 -13.62
C SER A 52 4.84 -39.04 -13.53
N SER A 53 3.76 -39.78 -13.27
CA SER A 53 2.44 -39.28 -12.91
C SER A 53 2.52 -38.42 -11.65
N SER A 54 2.73 -37.12 -11.79
CA SER A 54 2.48 -36.15 -10.73
C SER A 54 1.04 -35.66 -10.85
N LYS A 55 0.16 -36.42 -10.20
CA LYS A 55 -1.03 -35.96 -9.49
C LYS A 55 -1.07 -34.43 -9.42
N SER A 56 -1.92 -33.82 -10.23
CA SER A 56 -2.23 -32.39 -10.15
C SER A 56 -2.67 -32.14 -8.71
N SER A 57 -1.75 -31.62 -7.90
CA SER A 57 -2.03 -31.05 -6.60
C SER A 57 -2.97 -29.89 -6.88
N LYS A 58 -4.27 -30.17 -6.83
CA LYS A 58 -5.30 -29.18 -6.56
C LYS A 58 -4.87 -28.54 -5.26
N SER A 59 -4.06 -27.49 -5.36
CA SER A 59 -3.79 -26.60 -4.26
C SER A 59 -5.15 -26.05 -3.91
N ALA A 60 -5.76 -26.66 -2.91
CA ALA A 60 -6.94 -26.13 -2.27
C ALA A 60 -6.46 -24.85 -1.59
N THR A 61 -6.40 -23.76 -2.36
CA THR A 61 -6.44 -22.43 -1.80
C THR A 61 -7.79 -22.37 -1.12
N SER A 62 -7.80 -22.71 0.17
CA SER A 62 -8.88 -22.41 1.11
C SER A 62 -9.30 -20.99 0.78
N SER A 63 -10.45 -20.88 0.09
CA SER A 63 -10.89 -19.63 -0.49
C SER A 63 -11.43 -18.80 0.65
N THR A 64 -10.51 -18.16 1.37
CA THR A 64 -10.82 -17.11 2.30
C THR A 64 -11.64 -16.08 1.54
N ASN A 65 -12.89 -15.88 1.95
CA ASN A 65 -13.83 -14.98 1.32
C ASN A 65 -13.43 -13.53 1.66
N ILE A 66 -12.37 -13.03 1.02
CA ILE A 66 -11.92 -11.65 1.15
C ILE A 66 -12.91 -10.79 0.36
N PRO A 67 -13.53 -9.76 0.96
CA PRO A 67 -14.41 -8.87 0.22
C PRO A 67 -13.65 -8.17 -0.90
N GLU A 68 -14.35 -7.87 -1.99
CA GLU A 68 -13.78 -7.05 -3.05
C GLU A 68 -13.52 -5.63 -2.52
N ILE A 69 -12.24 -5.28 -2.36
CA ILE A 69 -11.84 -3.96 -1.89
C ILE A 69 -11.75 -3.01 -3.08
N VAL A 70 -12.67 -2.06 -3.13
CA VAL A 70 -12.67 -0.93 -4.05
C VAL A 70 -12.47 0.35 -3.25
N LEU A 71 -11.31 0.99 -3.45
CA LEU A 71 -10.96 2.28 -2.82
C LEU A 71 -11.24 3.46 -3.75
N LEU A 72 -10.80 3.34 -5.00
CA LEU A 72 -11.04 4.26 -6.12
C LEU A 72 -10.89 3.47 -7.42
N THR A 73 -11.70 3.75 -8.43
CA THR A 73 -11.52 3.16 -9.76
C THR A 73 -10.50 3.94 -10.60
N ASP A 74 -9.89 3.29 -11.59
CA ASP A 74 -9.00 3.99 -12.53
C ASP A 74 -9.75 5.06 -13.31
N GLU A 75 -10.99 4.80 -13.70
CA GLU A 75 -11.85 5.76 -14.42
C GLU A 75 -12.13 7.01 -13.59
N GLU A 76 -12.46 6.85 -12.30
CA GLU A 76 -12.65 7.99 -11.40
C GLU A 76 -11.37 8.84 -11.31
N ILE A 77 -10.20 8.19 -11.16
CA ILE A 77 -8.92 8.89 -11.08
C ILE A 77 -8.61 9.61 -12.38
N ASP A 78 -8.71 8.94 -13.53
CA ASP A 78 -8.35 9.49 -14.84
C ASP A 78 -9.30 10.61 -15.29
N SER A 79 -10.54 10.61 -14.78
CA SER A 79 -11.53 11.65 -15.07
C SER A 79 -11.27 12.97 -14.34
N ALA A 80 -10.47 12.97 -13.26
CA ALA A 80 -10.27 14.13 -12.41
C ALA A 80 -9.44 15.20 -13.10
N LYS A 81 -9.99 16.41 -13.23
CA LYS A 81 -9.35 17.52 -13.97
C LYS A 81 -9.20 18.78 -13.13
N THR A 82 -10.07 18.97 -12.15
CA THR A 82 -10.15 20.18 -11.36
C THR A 82 -9.63 19.98 -9.94
N ILE A 83 -9.39 21.08 -9.25
CA ILE A 83 -9.06 21.07 -7.81
C ILE A 83 -10.15 20.34 -7.02
N GLY A 84 -11.43 20.60 -7.31
CA GLY A 84 -12.55 19.93 -6.68
C GLY A 84 -12.52 18.41 -6.90
N ASP A 85 -12.23 17.97 -8.12
CA ASP A 85 -12.11 16.54 -8.42
C ASP A 85 -10.98 15.89 -7.61
N MET A 86 -9.83 16.55 -7.49
CA MET A 86 -8.70 16.04 -6.71
C MET A 86 -9.03 15.90 -5.22
N LYS A 87 -9.68 16.91 -4.64
CA LYS A 87 -10.17 16.85 -3.24
C LYS A 87 -11.17 15.71 -3.07
N ASN A 88 -12.08 15.53 -4.03
CA ASN A 88 -13.08 14.47 -4.00
C ASN A 88 -12.45 13.07 -4.10
N LEU A 89 -11.45 12.88 -4.97
CA LEU A 89 -10.68 11.63 -5.04
C LEU A 89 -10.04 11.29 -3.70
N TYR A 90 -9.34 12.26 -3.08
CA TYR A 90 -8.69 12.01 -1.81
C TYR A 90 -9.69 11.74 -0.68
N SER A 91 -10.82 12.46 -0.68
CA SER A 91 -11.92 12.24 0.27
C SER A 91 -12.47 10.83 0.16
N LYS A 92 -12.85 10.39 -1.05
CA LYS A 92 -13.34 9.03 -1.31
C LYS A 92 -12.33 7.96 -0.91
N LEU A 93 -11.05 8.19 -1.17
CA LEU A 93 -9.97 7.25 -0.81
C LEU A 93 -9.89 7.06 0.70
N VAL A 94 -9.88 8.16 1.46
CA VAL A 94 -9.83 8.13 2.93
C VAL A 94 -11.09 7.51 3.52
N GLU A 95 -12.27 7.89 3.03
CA GLU A 95 -13.55 7.34 3.51
C GLU A 95 -13.68 5.85 3.23
N SER A 96 -13.29 5.40 2.04
CA SER A 96 -13.29 3.99 1.68
C SER A 96 -12.30 3.21 2.53
N TYR A 97 -11.09 3.73 2.73
CA TYR A 97 -10.08 3.08 3.58
C TYR A 97 -10.59 2.92 5.02
N LYS A 98 -11.15 3.98 5.62
CA LYS A 98 -11.77 3.95 6.94
C LYS A 98 -12.87 2.90 7.04
N LYS A 99 -13.73 2.79 6.02
CA LYS A 99 -14.80 1.79 5.97
C LYS A 99 -14.22 0.37 6.08
N TYR A 100 -13.21 0.03 5.28
CA TYR A 100 -12.60 -1.31 5.32
C TYR A 100 -11.81 -1.54 6.62
N ALA A 101 -11.09 -0.54 7.12
CA ALA A 101 -10.40 -0.65 8.41
C ALA A 101 -11.39 -0.92 9.56
N LYS A 102 -12.56 -0.27 9.56
CA LYS A 102 -13.60 -0.55 10.53
C LYS A 102 -14.17 -1.96 10.38
N ASP A 103 -14.43 -2.39 9.15
CA ASP A 103 -14.95 -3.73 8.86
C ASP A 103 -13.98 -4.84 9.30
N ILE A 104 -12.67 -4.68 9.05
CA ILE A 104 -11.62 -5.57 9.59
C ILE A 104 -11.68 -5.62 11.11
N GLY A 105 -11.75 -4.45 11.77
CA GLY A 105 -11.89 -4.36 13.22
C GLY A 105 -13.12 -5.08 13.74
N GLN A 106 -14.20 -5.12 12.96
CA GLN A 106 -15.41 -5.84 13.31
C GLN A 106 -15.26 -7.37 13.26
N GLN A 107 -14.38 -7.87 12.38
CA GLN A 107 -14.07 -9.30 12.25
C GLN A 107 -13.09 -9.79 13.33
N ILE A 108 -12.41 -8.88 14.04
CA ILE A 108 -11.51 -9.23 15.14
C ILE A 108 -12.33 -9.57 16.40
N PRO A 109 -11.95 -10.64 17.16
CA PRO A 109 -12.58 -10.99 18.43
C PRO A 109 -12.56 -9.81 19.42
N GLU A 110 -13.61 -9.67 20.22
CA GLU A 110 -13.78 -8.55 21.14
C GLU A 110 -12.56 -8.33 22.04
N ALA A 111 -11.97 -9.41 22.56
CA ALA A 111 -10.77 -9.38 23.40
C ALA A 111 -9.52 -8.73 22.76
N GLN A 112 -9.49 -8.61 21.42
CA GLN A 112 -8.37 -8.04 20.65
C GLN A 112 -8.73 -6.73 19.95
N ARG A 113 -10.00 -6.31 19.98
CA ARG A 113 -10.46 -5.09 19.30
C ARG A 113 -9.86 -3.81 19.88
N ASP A 114 -9.65 -3.73 21.19
CA ASP A 114 -9.01 -2.56 21.81
C ASP A 114 -7.58 -2.37 21.31
N ALA A 115 -6.81 -3.46 21.22
CA ALA A 115 -5.44 -3.42 20.70
C ALA A 115 -5.40 -3.00 19.23
N TYR A 116 -6.32 -3.53 18.42
CA TYR A 116 -6.50 -3.10 17.04
C TYR A 116 -6.83 -1.61 16.93
N THR A 117 -7.79 -1.13 17.73
CA THR A 117 -8.24 0.27 17.73
C THR A 117 -7.09 1.20 18.11
N GLN A 118 -6.31 0.87 19.14
CA GLN A 118 -5.10 1.64 19.51
C GLN A 118 -4.06 1.72 18.38
N GLN A 119 -3.98 0.71 17.52
CA GLN A 119 -3.05 0.70 16.39
C GLN A 119 -3.60 1.50 15.19
N VAL A 120 -4.90 1.39 14.91
CA VAL A 120 -5.51 1.94 13.70
C VAL A 120 -5.98 3.37 13.86
N ASP A 121 -6.51 3.75 15.02
CA ASP A 121 -7.02 5.13 15.26
C ASP A 121 -5.98 6.22 14.99
N PRO A 122 -4.71 6.10 15.42
CA PRO A 122 -3.68 7.09 15.08
C PRO A 122 -3.46 7.22 13.58
N ALA A 123 -3.48 6.10 12.84
CA ALA A 123 -3.33 6.10 11.39
C ALA A 123 -4.53 6.74 10.69
N ILE A 124 -5.75 6.45 11.16
CA ILE A 124 -6.98 7.07 10.65
C ILE A 124 -6.98 8.58 10.90
N LYS A 125 -6.58 9.01 12.10
CA LYS A 125 -6.45 10.43 12.43
C LYS A 125 -5.40 11.13 11.56
N ALA A 126 -4.26 10.50 11.33
CA ALA A 126 -3.23 11.03 10.43
C ALA A 126 -3.74 11.17 8.99
N LEU A 127 -4.58 10.24 8.51
CA LEU A 127 -5.23 10.35 7.19
C LEU A 127 -6.22 11.53 7.13
N ASP A 128 -6.96 11.80 8.20
CA ASP A 128 -7.87 12.96 8.28
C ASP A 128 -7.13 14.30 8.30
N GLU A 129 -6.04 14.37 9.06
CA GLU A 129 -5.18 15.54 9.09
C GLU A 129 -4.54 15.77 7.71
N SER A 130 -4.05 14.69 7.08
CA SER A 130 -3.51 14.73 5.72
C SER A 130 -4.54 15.21 4.70
N LYS A 131 -5.80 14.75 4.79
CA LYS A 131 -6.91 15.22 3.95
C LYS A 131 -7.14 16.71 4.13
N THR A 132 -7.20 17.16 5.38
CA THR A 132 -7.42 18.58 5.70
C THR A 132 -6.29 19.45 5.15
N GLN A 133 -5.05 19.01 5.28
CA GLN A 133 -3.89 19.72 4.72
C GLN A 133 -3.91 19.72 3.19
N PHE A 134 -4.27 18.60 2.56
CA PHE A 134 -4.40 18.50 1.11
C PHE A 134 -5.49 19.45 0.58
N ASP A 135 -6.67 19.44 1.20
CA ASP A 135 -7.78 20.33 0.84
C ASP A 135 -7.40 21.81 1.04
N THR A 136 -6.70 22.14 2.12
CA THR A 136 -6.20 23.49 2.40
C THR A 136 -5.17 23.93 1.35
N MET A 137 -4.20 23.07 1.04
CA MET A 137 -3.17 23.33 0.04
C MET A 137 -3.80 23.58 -1.32
N LEU A 138 -4.72 22.73 -1.76
CA LEU A 138 -5.41 22.92 -3.03
C LEU A 138 -6.28 24.19 -3.05
N SER A 139 -6.98 24.50 -1.95
CA SER A 139 -7.77 25.74 -1.84
C SER A 139 -6.92 27.00 -1.95
N SER A 140 -5.64 26.94 -1.55
CA SER A 140 -4.71 28.07 -1.69
C SER A 140 -4.31 28.34 -3.14
N VAL A 141 -4.42 27.34 -4.03
CA VAL A 141 -4.10 27.46 -5.45
C VAL A 141 -5.25 28.10 -6.23
N GLY A 142 -6.50 27.83 -5.85
CA GLY A 142 -7.68 28.40 -6.49
C GLY A 142 -8.99 27.75 -6.07
N PRO A 143 -10.12 28.22 -6.60
CA PRO A 143 -11.43 27.61 -6.37
C PRO A 143 -11.50 26.19 -6.95
N ASP A 144 -12.46 25.40 -6.48
CA ASP A 144 -12.63 24.00 -6.87
C ASP A 144 -12.84 23.79 -8.38
N SER A 145 -13.39 24.77 -9.09
CA SER A 145 -13.55 24.75 -10.55
C SER A 145 -12.25 24.94 -11.34
N THR A 146 -11.15 25.28 -10.67
CA THR A 146 -9.85 25.51 -11.32
C THR A 146 -9.34 24.22 -11.93
N THR A 147 -9.07 24.23 -13.22
CA THR A 147 -8.46 23.09 -13.92
C THR A 147 -6.97 22.99 -13.57
N VAL A 148 -6.53 21.80 -13.19
CA VAL A 148 -5.13 21.51 -12.88
C VAL A 148 -4.36 21.28 -14.19
N PRO A 149 -3.20 21.94 -14.40
CA PRO A 149 -2.38 21.76 -15.59
C PRO A 149 -1.98 20.29 -15.81
N GLU A 150 -2.03 19.84 -17.06
CA GLU A 150 -1.86 18.43 -17.42
C GLU A 150 -0.55 17.82 -16.91
N GLN A 151 0.57 18.54 -17.03
CA GLN A 151 1.90 18.07 -16.62
C GLN A 151 1.95 17.69 -15.11
N GLY A 152 1.36 18.51 -14.25
CA GLY A 152 1.28 18.23 -12.82
C GLY A 152 0.19 17.22 -12.50
N ARG A 153 -0.94 17.30 -13.21
CA ARG A 153 -2.10 16.44 -13.03
C ARG A 153 -1.77 14.97 -13.28
N THR A 154 -1.16 14.61 -14.42
CA THR A 154 -0.87 13.21 -14.75
C THR A 154 0.06 12.56 -13.73
N THR A 155 1.10 13.29 -13.31
CA THR A 155 2.01 12.84 -12.25
C THR A 155 1.27 12.60 -10.93
N PHE A 156 0.40 13.53 -10.54
CA PHE A 156 -0.42 13.38 -9.34
C PHE A 156 -1.36 12.18 -9.43
N LEU A 157 -2.10 12.03 -10.53
CA LEU A 157 -3.05 10.92 -10.72
C LEU A 157 -2.34 9.56 -10.68
N GLN A 158 -1.14 9.46 -11.27
CA GLN A 158 -0.33 8.24 -11.19
C GLN A 158 0.11 7.92 -9.75
N GLN A 159 0.46 8.95 -8.97
CA GLN A 159 0.75 8.80 -7.55
C GLN A 159 -0.48 8.33 -6.77
N VAL A 160 -1.67 8.85 -7.07
CA VAL A 160 -2.93 8.40 -6.47
C VAL A 160 -3.19 6.92 -6.78
N LYS A 161 -3.01 6.48 -8.03
CA LYS A 161 -3.13 5.04 -8.40
C LYS A 161 -2.18 4.17 -7.59
N THR A 162 -0.91 4.56 -7.54
CA THR A 162 0.12 3.82 -6.79
C THR A 162 -0.21 3.74 -5.29
N SER A 163 -0.60 4.86 -4.68
CA SER A 163 -0.99 4.92 -3.28
C SER A 163 -2.26 4.13 -2.98
N ARG A 164 -3.26 4.19 -3.86
CA ARG A 164 -4.48 3.37 -3.78
C ARG A 164 -4.13 1.88 -3.82
N ASP A 165 -3.28 1.44 -4.74
CA ASP A 165 -2.95 0.01 -4.89
C ASP A 165 -2.21 -0.52 -3.65
N ALA A 166 -1.28 0.28 -3.11
CA ALA A 166 -0.61 -0.05 -1.85
C ALA A 166 -1.60 -0.15 -0.67
N MET A 167 -2.53 0.80 -0.54
CA MET A 167 -3.58 0.75 0.49
C MET A 167 -4.50 -0.45 0.31
N LYS A 168 -4.89 -0.77 -0.92
CA LYS A 168 -5.70 -1.96 -1.23
C LYS A 168 -4.98 -3.24 -0.80
N GLN A 169 -3.70 -3.38 -1.16
CA GLN A 169 -2.90 -4.54 -0.78
C GLN A 169 -2.74 -4.68 0.74
N ALA A 170 -2.59 -3.55 1.45
CA ALA A 170 -2.54 -3.55 2.91
C ALA A 170 -3.85 -4.04 3.53
N LEU A 171 -5.00 -3.57 3.02
CA LEU A 171 -6.31 -4.02 3.44
C LEU A 171 -6.53 -5.51 3.13
N GLU A 172 -6.23 -5.97 1.92
CA GLU A 172 -6.32 -7.39 1.55
C GLU A 172 -5.48 -8.28 2.48
N SER A 173 -4.29 -7.82 2.85
CA SER A 173 -3.42 -8.52 3.79
C SER A 173 -4.03 -8.54 5.19
N ALA A 174 -4.62 -7.44 5.64
CA ALA A 174 -5.32 -7.38 6.93
C ALA A 174 -6.55 -8.31 6.97
N TYR A 175 -7.35 -8.36 5.91
CA TYR A 175 -8.46 -9.32 5.80
C TYR A 175 -7.98 -10.78 5.85
N LYS A 176 -6.86 -11.10 5.20
CA LYS A 176 -6.25 -12.44 5.29
C LYS A 176 -5.83 -12.79 6.71
N MET A 177 -5.35 -11.82 7.49
CA MET A 177 -4.96 -12.05 8.88
C MET A 177 -6.17 -12.29 9.80
N VAL A 178 -7.31 -11.63 9.55
CA VAL A 178 -8.52 -11.80 10.37
C VAL A 178 -9.43 -12.93 9.89
N ALA A 179 -9.19 -13.48 8.69
CA ALA A 179 -9.95 -14.59 8.12
C ALA A 179 -10.12 -15.84 9.00
N PRO A 180 -9.13 -16.26 9.82
CA PRO A 180 -9.32 -17.39 10.72
C PRO A 180 -10.42 -17.14 11.77
N TYR A 181 -10.70 -15.87 12.12
CA TYR A 181 -11.75 -15.52 13.07
C TYR A 181 -13.15 -15.60 12.46
N THR A 182 -13.27 -15.38 11.14
CA THR A 182 -14.55 -15.42 10.42
C THR A 182 -14.86 -16.74 9.78
N SER A 183 -13.87 -17.59 9.55
CA SER A 183 -14.05 -18.94 9.01
C SER A 183 -14.41 -19.99 10.07
N ALA A 184 -14.47 -19.60 11.35
CA ALA A 184 -14.75 -20.47 12.50
C ALA A 184 -16.15 -20.27 13.11
N GLN A 185 -16.97 -19.39 12.52
CA GLN A 185 -18.41 -19.25 12.83
C GLN A 185 -19.25 -19.95 11.76
#